data_AF-A0A1E7RI52-F1
#
_entry.id   AF-A0A1E7RI52-F1
#
_cell.length_a   1.000
_cell.length_b   1.000
_cell.length_c   1.000
_cell.angle_alpha   90.00
_cell.angle_beta   90.00
_cell.angle_gamma   90.00
#
_symmetry.space_group_name_H-M   'P 1'
#
loop_
_entity.id
_entity.type
_entity.pdbx_description
1 polymer ?
#
loop_
_entity_poly.entity_id
_entity_poly.type
_entity_poly.pdbx_seq_one_letter_code
_entity_poly.pdbx_strand_id
1 'polypeptide(L)'
;MVDQIKELAGLNLRLKLFESKVERHREAFDNISGDFNDLEIGRQIMTNTGIAGPKSRATLPQNMRDMIDTSIPLLNAQLCDVFLERVRDRFNLPSDAQVFVRGSWENHAVRMQSVKDDVVTFVHNDTGATHTVAASKVYLDGGERSVSLSSALRQMSPGRHANHHPQM
;
A
#
# COMPACT_ATOMS: atom_id res chain seq x y z
N MET A 1 -6.42 18.59 -7.58
CA MET A 1 -5.95 17.79 -6.42
C MET A 1 -6.32 16.31 -6.56
N VAL A 2 -7.60 15.94 -6.72
CA VAL A 2 -8.01 14.52 -6.86
C VAL A 2 -7.43 13.84 -8.10
N ASP A 3 -7.38 14.52 -9.25
CA ASP A 3 -6.83 13.93 -10.48
C ASP A 3 -5.30 13.81 -10.44
N GLN A 4 -4.60 14.73 -9.78
CA GLN A 4 -3.16 14.62 -9.55
C GLN A 4 -2.79 13.42 -8.68
N ILE A 5 -3.63 13.09 -7.69
CA ILE A 5 -3.43 11.89 -6.84
C ILE A 5 -3.61 10.62 -7.66
N LYS A 6 -4.63 10.57 -8.53
CA LYS A 6 -4.84 9.45 -9.43
C LYS A 6 -3.65 9.32 -10.39
N GLU A 7 -3.28 10.40 -11.08
CA GLU A 7 -2.13 10.43 -11.98
C GLU A 7 -0.85 9.93 -11.29
N LEU A 8 -0.59 10.36 -10.04
CA LEU A 8 0.53 9.86 -9.25
C LEU A 8 0.45 8.35 -8.98
N ALA A 9 -0.74 7.81 -8.69
CA ALA A 9 -0.92 6.37 -8.51
C ALA A 9 -0.62 5.58 -9.81
N GLY A 10 -0.97 6.14 -10.96
CA GLY A 10 -0.65 5.57 -12.27
C GLY A 10 0.85 5.60 -12.58
N LEU A 11 1.48 6.77 -12.39
CA LEU A 11 2.93 6.95 -12.53
C LEU A 11 3.71 5.99 -11.62
N ASN A 12 3.29 5.84 -10.36
CA ASN A 12 3.91 4.91 -9.42
C ASN A 12 3.84 3.46 -9.91
N LEU A 13 2.70 3.03 -10.48
CA LEU A 13 2.57 1.67 -11.01
C LEU A 13 3.49 1.47 -12.23
N ARG A 14 3.48 2.43 -13.16
CA ARG A 14 4.35 2.39 -14.34
C ARG A 14 5.82 2.33 -13.96
N LEU A 15 6.26 3.17 -13.01
CA LEU A 15 7.64 3.15 -12.52
C LEU A 15 8.01 1.78 -11.94
N LYS A 16 7.14 1.20 -11.10
CA LYS A 16 7.37 -0.14 -10.53
C LYS A 16 7.45 -1.22 -11.61
N LEU A 17 6.61 -1.16 -12.65
CA LEU A 17 6.62 -2.09 -13.78
C LEU A 17 7.91 -1.96 -14.59
N PHE A 18 8.33 -0.73 -14.87
CA PHE A 18 9.57 -0.42 -15.57
C PHE A 18 10.82 -0.89 -14.83
N GLU A 19 10.88 -0.65 -13.51
CA GLU A 19 12.01 -1.04 -12.65
C GLU A 19 12.05 -2.54 -12.36
N SER A 20 11.01 -3.29 -12.74
CA SER A 20 10.92 -4.69 -12.40
C SER A 20 11.90 -5.55 -13.21
N LYS A 21 12.59 -6.46 -12.53
CA LYS A 21 13.51 -7.43 -13.15
C LYS A 21 12.79 -8.65 -13.76
N VAL A 22 11.46 -8.70 -13.68
CA VAL A 22 10.65 -9.79 -14.24
C VAL A 22 10.28 -9.44 -15.67
N GLU A 23 10.72 -10.23 -16.64
CA GLU A 23 10.55 -9.92 -18.07
C GLU A 23 9.07 -9.72 -18.47
N ARG A 24 8.16 -10.54 -17.94
CA ARG A 24 6.70 -10.37 -18.15
C ARG A 24 6.13 -9.04 -17.64
N HIS A 25 6.79 -8.37 -16.68
CA HIS A 25 6.35 -7.06 -16.23
C HIS A 25 6.73 -5.95 -17.22
N ARG A 26 7.76 -6.16 -18.04
CA ARG A 26 8.11 -5.25 -19.13
C ARG A 26 7.05 -5.29 -20.23
N GLU A 27 6.59 -6.48 -20.61
CA GLU A 27 5.44 -6.61 -21.52
C GLU A 27 4.19 -5.92 -20.93
N ALA A 28 3.94 -6.11 -19.63
CA ALA A 28 2.84 -5.41 -18.95
C ALA A 28 3.03 -3.89 -18.94
N PHE A 29 4.26 -3.39 -18.76
CA PHE A 29 4.59 -1.96 -18.85
C PHE A 29 4.27 -1.42 -20.25
N ASP A 30 4.70 -2.10 -21.30
CA ASP A 30 4.49 -1.67 -22.69
C ASP A 30 2.99 -1.64 -23.02
N ASN A 31 2.25 -2.69 -22.65
CA ASN A 31 0.79 -2.75 -22.86
C ASN A 31 0.07 -1.64 -22.07
N ILE A 32 0.37 -1.50 -20.78
CA ILE A 32 -0.27 -0.47 -19.92
C ILE A 32 0.08 0.94 -20.39
N SER A 33 1.32 1.18 -20.82
CA SER A 33 1.78 2.49 -21.28
C SER A 33 1.19 2.85 -22.65
N GLY A 34 0.92 1.85 -23.50
CA GLY A 34 0.27 2.03 -24.79
C GLY A 34 -1.25 2.24 -24.70
N ASP A 35 -1.92 1.50 -23.83
CA ASP A 35 -3.40 1.44 -23.79
C ASP A 35 -4.05 2.48 -22.86
N PHE A 36 -3.33 2.95 -21.83
CA PHE A 36 -3.89 3.82 -20.80
C PHE A 36 -2.91 4.93 -20.43
N ASN A 37 -3.40 6.14 -20.17
CA ASN A 37 -2.58 7.20 -19.56
C ASN A 37 -2.50 7.05 -18.02
N ASP A 38 -1.58 7.78 -17.37
CA ASP A 38 -1.36 7.68 -15.91
C ASP A 38 -2.60 8.01 -15.09
N LEU A 39 -3.41 8.97 -15.53
CA LEU A 39 -4.66 9.33 -14.86
C LEU A 39 -5.69 8.19 -14.91
N GLU A 40 -5.81 7.50 -16.05
CA GLU A 40 -6.71 6.36 -16.22
C GLU A 40 -6.27 5.15 -15.41
N ILE A 41 -4.97 4.84 -15.44
CA ILE A 41 -4.36 3.80 -14.62
C ILE A 41 -4.65 4.11 -13.14
N GLY A 42 -4.34 5.32 -12.71
CA GLY A 42 -4.58 5.80 -11.37
C GLY A 42 -6.02 5.67 -10.91
N ARG A 43 -6.96 6.10 -11.76
CA ARG A 43 -8.40 5.94 -11.50
C ARG A 43 -8.76 4.48 -11.26
N GLN A 44 -8.29 3.58 -12.14
CA GLN A 44 -8.56 2.15 -12.04
C GLN A 44 -8.04 1.55 -10.73
N ILE A 45 -6.83 1.92 -10.31
CA ILE A 45 -6.23 1.49 -9.04
C ILE A 45 -7.06 1.97 -7.85
N MET A 46 -7.37 3.27 -7.81
CA MET A 46 -8.10 3.87 -6.69
C MET A 46 -9.53 3.35 -6.55
N THR A 47 -10.19 3.00 -7.66
CA THR A 47 -11.58 2.51 -7.64
C THR A 47 -11.69 0.99 -7.71
N ASN A 48 -10.59 0.23 -7.69
CA ASN A 48 -10.59 -1.23 -7.83
C ASN A 48 -11.27 -1.72 -9.12
N THR A 49 -10.96 -1.12 -10.27
CA THR A 49 -11.58 -1.42 -11.58
C THR A 49 -10.54 -1.71 -12.65
N GLY A 50 -10.98 -2.20 -13.81
CA GLY A 50 -10.12 -2.45 -14.97
C GLY A 50 -8.91 -3.33 -14.63
N ILE A 51 -7.70 -2.84 -14.90
CA ILE A 51 -6.44 -3.56 -14.62
C ILE A 51 -6.26 -3.90 -13.13
N ALA A 52 -6.84 -3.09 -12.25
CA ALA A 52 -6.83 -3.29 -10.80
C ALA A 52 -8.11 -3.95 -10.29
N GLY A 53 -9.05 -4.31 -11.16
CA GLY A 53 -10.33 -4.89 -10.77
C GLY A 53 -10.24 -6.37 -10.39
N PRO A 54 -11.23 -6.91 -9.65
CA PRO A 54 -11.20 -8.29 -9.16
C PRO A 54 -10.95 -9.34 -10.25
N LYS A 55 -11.57 -9.17 -11.43
CA LYS A 55 -11.40 -10.10 -12.57
C LYS A 55 -9.97 -10.12 -13.08
N SER A 56 -9.36 -8.95 -13.30
CA SER A 56 -7.96 -8.82 -13.72
C SER A 56 -7.03 -9.37 -12.65
N ARG A 57 -7.25 -9.00 -11.39
CA ARG A 57 -6.44 -9.47 -10.25
C ARG A 57 -6.44 -10.98 -10.11
N ALA A 58 -7.55 -11.66 -10.39
CA ALA A 58 -7.63 -13.12 -10.31
C ALA A 58 -6.69 -13.84 -11.29
N THR A 59 -6.33 -13.19 -12.41
CA THR A 59 -5.41 -13.75 -13.42
C THR A 59 -3.97 -13.30 -13.24
N LEU A 60 -3.71 -12.32 -12.36
CA LEU A 60 -2.38 -11.75 -12.14
C LEU A 60 -1.60 -12.54 -11.07
N PRO A 61 -0.28 -12.69 -11.24
CA PRO A 61 0.57 -13.21 -10.18
C PRO A 61 0.59 -12.27 -8.96
N GLN A 62 0.89 -12.81 -7.78
CA GLN A 62 0.83 -12.08 -6.51
C GLN A 62 1.66 -10.80 -6.52
N ASN A 63 2.87 -10.84 -7.06
CA ASN A 63 3.76 -9.69 -7.15
C ASN A 63 3.16 -8.54 -7.97
N MET A 64 2.44 -8.80 -9.06
CA MET A 64 1.76 -7.76 -9.84
C MET A 64 0.58 -7.16 -9.08
N ARG A 65 -0.19 -7.99 -8.34
CA ARG A 65 -1.24 -7.49 -7.44
C ARG A 65 -0.66 -6.58 -6.36
N ASP A 66 0.45 -6.99 -5.76
CA ASP A 66 1.13 -6.20 -4.73
C ASP A 66 1.72 -4.89 -5.30
N MET A 67 2.21 -4.88 -6.55
CA MET A 67 2.66 -3.66 -7.23
C MET A 67 1.51 -2.67 -7.47
N ILE A 68 0.32 -3.17 -7.82
CA ILE A 68 -0.90 -2.36 -7.95
C ILE A 68 -1.29 -1.78 -6.59
N ASP A 69 -1.29 -2.58 -5.54
CA ASP A 69 -1.71 -2.11 -4.20
C ASP A 69 -0.70 -1.10 -3.62
N THR A 70 0.58 -1.30 -3.87
CA THR A 70 1.66 -0.44 -3.35
C THR A 70 1.96 0.78 -4.23
N SER A 71 1.22 0.98 -5.33
CA SER A 71 1.29 2.23 -6.10
C SER A 71 0.40 3.34 -5.53
N ILE A 72 -0.54 2.99 -4.64
CA ILE A 72 -1.40 3.93 -3.93
C ILE A 72 -0.50 4.91 -3.14
N PRO A 73 -0.55 6.23 -3.42
CA PRO A 73 0.29 7.20 -2.73
C PRO A 73 -0.24 7.45 -1.31
N LEU A 74 0.51 7.05 -0.29
CA LEU A 74 0.09 7.11 1.12
C LEU A 74 0.26 8.53 1.72
N LEU A 75 -0.34 9.53 1.07
CA LEU A 75 -0.13 10.95 1.38
C LEU A 75 -1.19 11.56 2.30
N ASN A 76 -2.36 10.93 2.42
CA ASN A 76 -3.45 11.37 3.28
C ASN A 76 -4.26 10.17 3.81
N ALA A 77 -5.16 10.43 4.76
CA ALA A 77 -5.92 9.39 5.45
C ALA A 77 -6.79 8.55 4.50
N GLN A 78 -7.43 9.15 3.49
CA GLN A 78 -8.29 8.43 2.56
C GLN A 78 -7.50 7.41 1.75
N LEU A 79 -6.29 7.78 1.31
CA LEU A 79 -5.41 6.89 0.56
C LEU A 79 -4.81 5.80 1.45
N CYS A 80 -4.52 6.14 2.71
CA CYS A 80 -4.13 5.17 3.72
C CYS A 80 -5.24 4.14 3.97
N ASP A 81 -6.50 4.58 4.05
CA ASP A 81 -7.65 3.69 4.26
C ASP A 81 -7.79 2.69 3.10
N VAL A 82 -7.71 3.16 1.85
CA VAL A 82 -7.73 2.28 0.65
C VAL A 82 -6.57 1.28 0.69
N PHE A 83 -5.36 1.72 1.04
CA PHE A 83 -4.22 0.82 1.15
C PHE A 83 -4.40 -0.21 2.28
N LEU A 84 -4.93 0.19 3.43
CA LEU A 84 -5.19 -0.71 4.56
C LEU A 84 -6.25 -1.76 4.21
N GLU A 85 -7.26 -1.43 3.40
CA GLU A 85 -8.18 -2.43 2.83
C GLU A 85 -7.42 -3.48 2.01
N ARG A 86 -6.45 -3.07 1.19
CA ARG A 86 -5.60 -4.03 0.44
C ARG A 86 -4.77 -4.92 1.35
N VAL A 87 -4.23 -4.36 2.42
CA VAL A 87 -3.49 -5.12 3.43
C VAL A 87 -4.43 -6.13 4.10
N ARG A 88 -5.64 -5.74 4.47
CA ARG A 88 -6.63 -6.66 5.07
C ARG A 88 -6.94 -7.82 4.14
N ASP A 89 -7.25 -7.54 2.87
CA ASP A 89 -7.50 -8.56 1.86
C ASP A 89 -6.29 -9.49 1.68
N ARG A 90 -5.09 -8.91 1.57
CA ARG A 90 -3.83 -9.65 1.34
C ARG A 90 -3.48 -10.60 2.48
N PHE A 91 -3.83 -10.25 3.71
CA PHE A 91 -3.49 -11.02 4.91
C PHE A 91 -4.70 -11.71 5.55
N ASN A 92 -5.85 -11.69 4.88
CA ASN A 92 -7.10 -12.29 5.35
C ASN A 92 -7.47 -11.81 6.78
N LEU A 93 -7.39 -10.49 7.00
CA LEU A 93 -7.84 -9.84 8.22
C LEU A 93 -9.32 -9.45 8.09
N PRO A 94 -10.08 -9.42 9.19
CA PRO A 94 -11.47 -8.99 9.16
C PRO A 94 -11.58 -7.50 8.78
N SER A 95 -12.73 -7.10 8.23
CA SER A 95 -12.93 -5.73 7.73
C SER A 95 -12.88 -4.66 8.82
N ASP A 96 -13.18 -5.03 10.05
CA ASP A 96 -13.13 -4.18 11.24
C ASP A 96 -11.74 -4.12 11.88
N ALA A 97 -10.73 -4.79 11.32
CA ALA A 97 -9.36 -4.74 11.84
C ALA A 97 -8.85 -3.30 11.97
N GLN A 98 -8.39 -2.94 13.16
CA GLN A 98 -8.01 -1.58 13.54
C GLN A 98 -6.48 -1.42 13.58
N VAL A 99 -6.02 -0.17 13.45
CA VAL A 99 -4.60 0.15 13.49
C VAL A 99 -4.20 0.52 14.92
N PHE A 100 -3.10 -0.04 15.40
CA PHE A 100 -2.54 0.21 16.73
C PHE A 100 -1.05 0.51 16.66
N VAL A 101 -0.51 1.10 17.73
CA VAL A 101 0.90 1.46 17.87
C VAL A 101 1.50 0.82 19.12
N ARG A 102 2.53 -0.02 18.93
CA ARG A 102 3.24 -0.71 20.02
C ARG A 102 3.93 0.26 20.98
N GLY A 103 3.97 -0.14 22.25
CA GLY A 103 4.53 0.61 23.36
C GLY A 103 3.59 1.70 23.87
N SER A 104 3.56 2.84 23.20
CA SER A 104 2.96 4.06 23.76
C SER A 104 1.44 4.05 23.81
N TRP A 105 0.76 3.25 22.96
CA TRP A 105 -0.68 3.36 22.74
C TRP A 105 -1.34 2.01 22.38
N GLU A 106 -0.88 0.91 22.98
CA GLU A 106 -1.27 -0.46 22.57
C GLU A 106 -2.77 -0.74 22.64
N ASN A 107 -3.51 0.00 23.48
CA ASN A 107 -4.94 -0.21 23.71
C ASN A 107 -5.86 0.79 22.99
N HIS A 108 -5.31 1.71 22.19
CA HIS A 108 -6.11 2.73 21.52
C HIS A 108 -5.96 2.64 20.01
N ALA A 109 -7.09 2.50 19.33
CA ALA A 109 -7.13 2.51 17.88
C ALA A 109 -6.71 3.89 17.35
N VAL A 110 -5.88 3.90 16.33
CA VAL A 110 -5.40 5.10 15.65
C VAL A 110 -5.85 5.11 14.20
N ARG A 111 -5.87 6.28 13.59
CA ARG A 111 -6.09 6.44 12.15
C ARG A 111 -4.81 6.88 11.46
N MET A 112 -4.39 6.11 10.47
CA MET A 112 -3.23 6.45 9.64
C MET A 112 -3.53 7.68 8.77
N GLN A 113 -2.63 8.66 8.78
CA GLN A 113 -2.73 9.90 8.00
C GLN A 113 -1.81 9.88 6.79
N SER A 114 -0.59 9.39 6.93
CA SER A 114 0.36 9.28 5.82
C SER A 114 1.47 8.30 6.16
N VAL A 115 2.15 7.81 5.12
CA VAL A 115 3.36 7.02 5.24
C VAL A 115 4.42 7.59 4.30
N LYS A 116 5.59 7.89 4.85
CA LYS A 116 6.76 8.37 4.10
C LYS A 116 8.02 7.76 4.70
N ASP A 117 8.89 7.19 3.86
CA ASP A 117 10.20 6.67 4.27
C ASP A 117 10.15 5.75 5.51
N ASP A 118 9.23 4.79 5.52
CA ASP A 118 8.95 3.85 6.63
C ASP A 118 8.52 4.51 7.95
N VAL A 119 8.14 5.78 7.90
CA VAL A 119 7.57 6.56 8.99
C VAL A 119 6.08 6.78 8.72
N VAL A 120 5.28 6.56 9.75
CA VAL A 120 3.82 6.63 9.73
C VAL A 120 3.37 7.82 10.57
N THR A 121 2.60 8.71 9.96
CA THR A 121 1.85 9.73 10.69
C THR A 121 0.46 9.19 10.98
N PHE A 122 -0.01 9.33 12.20
CA PHE A 122 -1.34 8.91 12.63
C PHE A 122 -2.00 9.96 13.51
N VAL A 123 -3.32 9.88 13.62
CA VAL A 123 -4.16 10.65 14.53
C VAL A 123 -4.79 9.69 15.52
N HIS A 124 -4.74 10.03 16.80
CA HIS A 124 -5.44 9.28 17.84
C HIS A 124 -6.95 9.51 17.72
N ASN A 125 -7.74 8.43 17.72
CA ASN A 125 -9.19 8.55 17.52
C ASN A 125 -9.86 9.32 18.68
N ASP A 126 -9.40 9.11 19.92
CA ASP A 126 -10.03 9.74 21.09
C ASP A 126 -9.57 11.18 21.37
N THR A 127 -8.28 11.49 21.18
CA THR A 127 -7.70 12.79 21.55
C THR A 127 -7.53 13.74 20.37
N GLY A 128 -7.58 13.22 19.14
CA GLY A 128 -7.24 13.98 17.93
C GLY A 128 -5.76 14.34 17.80
N ALA A 129 -4.90 13.90 18.73
CA ALA A 129 -3.48 14.21 18.71
C ALA A 129 -2.79 13.53 17.51
N THR A 130 -1.94 14.27 16.82
CA THR A 130 -1.15 13.76 15.68
C THR A 130 0.24 13.36 16.14
N HIS A 131 0.67 12.17 15.73
CA HIS A 131 1.98 11.62 16.08
C HIS A 131 2.62 10.93 14.89
N THR A 132 3.94 10.74 15.00
CA THR A 132 4.76 10.14 13.96
C THR A 132 5.63 9.04 14.56
N VAL A 133 5.56 7.83 14.01
CA VAL A 133 6.29 6.65 14.50
C VAL A 133 6.83 5.80 13.34
N ALA A 134 7.82 4.97 13.61
CA ALA A 134 8.29 3.98 12.64
C ALA A 134 7.18 2.96 12.32
N ALA A 135 7.07 2.55 11.05
CA ALA A 135 6.11 1.52 10.60
C ALA A 135 6.29 0.16 11.29
N SER A 136 7.47 -0.10 11.87
CA SER A 136 7.74 -1.29 12.69
C SER A 136 6.95 -1.32 13.99
N LYS A 137 6.52 -0.15 14.50
CA LYS A 137 5.67 -0.02 15.69
C LYS A 137 4.18 -0.09 15.36
N VAL A 138 3.81 0.02 14.09
CA VAL A 138 2.41 0.05 13.66
C VAL A 138 1.97 -1.36 13.25
N TYR A 139 0.78 -1.76 13.69
CA TYR A 139 0.19 -3.04 13.31
C TYR A 139 -1.31 -2.91 13.10
N LEU A 140 -1.85 -3.75 12.21
CA LEU A 140 -3.29 -3.97 12.08
C LEU A 140 -3.63 -5.16 12.95
N ASP A 141 -4.64 -5.00 13.81
CA ASP A 141 -5.14 -6.07 14.67
C ASP A 141 -6.57 -6.44 14.30
N GLY A 142 -6.79 -7.74 14.08
CA GLY A 142 -8.10 -8.33 13.80
C GLY A 142 -8.56 -9.30 14.88
N GLY A 143 -8.06 -9.15 16.12
CA GLY A 143 -8.38 -10.04 17.25
C GLY A 143 -7.56 -11.33 17.26
N GLU A 144 -7.83 -12.26 16.34
CA GLU A 144 -7.10 -13.54 16.29
C GLU A 144 -5.74 -13.43 15.58
N ARG A 145 -5.59 -12.41 14.74
CA ARG A 145 -4.39 -12.19 13.93
C ARG A 145 -4.03 -10.72 13.90
N SER A 146 -2.75 -10.43 14.04
CA SER A 146 -2.21 -9.10 13.83
C SER A 146 -1.09 -9.11 12.79
N VAL A 147 -0.99 -8.04 12.02
CA VAL A 147 0.03 -7.87 10.96
C VAL A 147 0.76 -6.56 11.19
N SER A 148 2.09 -6.62 11.35
CA SER A 148 2.92 -5.40 11.38
C SER A 148 2.89 -4.72 10.01
N LEU A 149 2.70 -3.40 10.01
CA LEU A 149 2.71 -2.59 8.79
C LEU A 149 4.06 -2.68 8.07
N SER A 150 5.17 -2.66 8.82
CA SER A 150 6.50 -2.87 8.22
C SER A 150 6.67 -4.24 7.56
N SER A 151 5.96 -5.27 8.03
CA SER A 151 5.97 -6.60 7.42
C SER A 151 5.11 -6.64 6.16
N ALA A 152 3.93 -6.03 6.21
CA ALA A 152 3.04 -5.89 5.06
C ALA A 152 3.73 -5.13 3.91
N LEU A 153 4.31 -3.96 4.19
CA LEU A 153 5.04 -3.16 3.21
C LEU A 153 6.21 -3.94 2.60
N ARG A 154 6.94 -4.71 3.42
CA ARG A 154 8.06 -5.55 2.97
C ARG A 154 7.62 -6.66 2.02
N GLN A 155 6.58 -7.39 2.39
CA GLN A 155 6.08 -8.51 1.61
C GLN A 155 5.43 -8.05 0.30
N MET A 156 4.77 -6.88 0.31
CA MET A 156 4.09 -6.31 -0.85
C MET A 156 5.00 -5.45 -1.74
N SER A 157 6.20 -5.07 -1.28
CA SER A 157 7.19 -4.32 -2.06
C SER A 157 8.53 -5.05 -2.15
N PRO A 158 8.58 -6.24 -2.81
CA PRO A 158 9.82 -6.98 -2.97
C PRO A 158 10.79 -6.19 -3.86
N GLY A 159 11.73 -5.49 -3.22
CA GLY A 159 12.69 -4.57 -3.86
C GLY A 159 13.16 -3.45 -2.93
N ARG A 160 12.34 -3.06 -1.94
CA ARG A 160 12.67 -1.98 -1.00
C ARG A 160 13.82 -2.31 -0.02
N HIS A 161 14.17 -3.59 0.16
CA HIS A 161 15.16 -4.02 1.17
C HIS A 161 16.25 -4.97 0.66
N ALA A 162 16.47 -5.08 -0.65
CA ALA A 162 17.67 -5.77 -1.15
C ALA A 162 18.99 -5.07 -0.70
N ASN A 163 18.90 -3.83 -0.20
CA ASN A 163 20.05 -3.01 0.23
C ASN A 163 20.22 -2.87 1.76
N HIS A 164 19.49 -3.63 2.58
CA HIS A 164 19.76 -3.71 4.03
C HIS A 164 20.12 -5.14 4.43
N HIS A 165 21.18 -5.67 3.83
CA HIS A 165 22.03 -6.59 4.56
C HIS A 165 22.94 -5.75 5.46
N PRO A 166 22.88 -5.88 6.80
CA PRO A 166 24.04 -5.55 7.59
C PRO A 166 25.12 -6.55 7.16
N GLN A 167 26.18 -6.03 6.53
CA GLN A 167 27.41 -6.82 6.41
C GLN A 167 27.83 -7.18 7.84
N MET A 168 27.82 -8.47 8.14
CA MET A 168 28.51 -9.02 9.31
C MET A 168 30.02 -8.86 9.13
#